data_AF-M6ZFX7-F1
#
_entry.id   AF-M6ZFX7-F1
#
_cell.length_a   1.000
_cell.length_b   1.000
_cell.length_c   1.000
_cell.angle_alpha   90.00
_cell.angle_beta   90.00
_cell.angle_gamma   90.00
#
_symmetry.space_group_name_H-M   'P 1'
#
loop_
_entity.id
_entity.type
_entity.pdbx_description
1 polymer ?
#
loop_
_entity_poly.entity_id
_entity_poly.type
_entity_poly.pdbx_seq_one_letter_code
_entity_poly.pdbx_strand_id
1 'polypeptide(L)'
;MFYRIFYYWNVLSIDIVCGAVSSAWFASYILNSDLKTEFWILLPTTVWVIYSADHWIDGWKLRDKSTNPRHEFYYKNRIFLIVITGLVAIFSFVSGIAFLKEQILMAALVIGIFTVLHFVFSYLQVPFLERMFRFYPLYRWNLVWPNFIYF
;
A
#
# COMPACT_ATOMS: atom_id res chain seq x y z
N MET A 1 -15.69 -24.05 -2.61
CA MET A 1 -15.94 -22.90 -3.52
C MET A 1 -15.65 -21.56 -2.83
N PHE A 2 -16.16 -21.32 -1.62
CA PHE A 2 -15.90 -20.10 -0.82
C PHE A 2 -14.42 -19.76 -0.59
N TYR A 3 -13.59 -20.75 -0.24
CA TYR A 3 -12.15 -20.54 -0.01
C TYR A 3 -11.39 -19.98 -1.22
N ARG A 4 -11.82 -20.33 -2.44
CA ARG A 4 -11.22 -19.77 -3.67
C ARG A 4 -11.61 -18.32 -3.87
N ILE A 5 -12.85 -17.95 -3.58
CA ILE A 5 -13.34 -16.57 -3.73
C ILE A 5 -12.67 -15.66 -2.70
N PHE A 6 -12.61 -16.08 -1.43
CA PHE A 6 -11.85 -15.35 -0.40
C PHE A 6 -10.38 -15.24 -0.74
N TYR A 7 -9.79 -16.29 -1.32
CA TYR A 7 -8.42 -16.25 -1.79
C TYR A 7 -8.23 -15.16 -2.85
N TYR A 8 -9.05 -15.14 -3.91
CA TYR A 8 -8.97 -14.09 -4.94
C TYR A 8 -9.33 -12.70 -4.41
N TRP A 9 -10.26 -12.58 -3.47
CA TRP A 9 -10.63 -11.31 -2.86
C TRP A 9 -9.44 -10.65 -2.15
N ASN A 10 -8.68 -11.45 -1.40
CA ASN A 10 -7.51 -11.00 -0.67
C ASN A 10 -6.30 -10.79 -1.60
N VAL A 11 -6.13 -11.70 -2.57
CA VAL A 11 -5.10 -11.64 -3.62
C VAL A 11 -5.21 -10.42 -4.52
N LEU A 12 -6.44 -10.03 -4.85
CA LEU A 12 -6.73 -8.87 -5.69
C LEU A 12 -6.97 -7.61 -4.86
N SER A 13 -6.89 -7.73 -3.53
CA SER A 13 -6.89 -6.63 -2.56
C SER A 13 -8.13 -5.74 -2.62
N ILE A 14 -9.26 -6.37 -2.93
CA ILE A 14 -10.55 -5.71 -3.09
C ILE A 14 -11.03 -5.13 -1.76
N ASP A 15 -10.73 -5.80 -0.64
CA ASP A 15 -11.00 -5.31 0.72
C ASP A 15 -10.33 -3.96 1.00
N ILE A 16 -9.11 -3.77 0.52
CA ILE A 16 -8.32 -2.56 0.72
C ILE A 16 -8.86 -1.42 -0.14
N VAL A 17 -9.23 -1.72 -1.38
CA VAL A 17 -9.91 -0.77 -2.27
C VAL A 17 -11.22 -0.30 -1.66
N CYS A 18 -12.04 -1.22 -1.15
CA CYS A 18 -13.29 -0.89 -0.44
C CYS A 18 -13.02 0.00 0.78
N GLY A 19 -12.04 -0.35 1.61
CA GLY A 19 -11.66 0.46 2.77
C GLY A 19 -11.22 1.87 2.42
N ALA A 20 -10.44 2.03 1.34
CA ALA A 20 -10.01 3.34 0.85
C ALA A 20 -11.19 4.19 0.35
N VAL A 21 -12.11 3.60 -0.42
CA VAL A 21 -13.32 4.28 -0.91
C VAL A 21 -14.23 4.68 0.26
N SER A 22 -14.45 3.79 1.23
CA SER A 22 -15.24 4.10 2.43
C SER A 22 -14.63 5.24 3.25
N SER A 23 -13.29 5.27 3.38
CA SER A 23 -12.57 6.33 4.08
C SER A 23 -12.70 7.68 3.35
N ALA A 24 -12.57 7.68 2.03
CA ALA A 24 -12.78 8.88 1.22
C ALA A 24 -14.23 9.39 1.31
N TRP A 25 -15.21 8.48 1.37
CA TRP A 25 -16.60 8.85 1.58
C TRP A 25 -16.85 9.47 2.93
N PHE A 26 -16.34 8.85 3.99
CA PHE A 26 -16.44 9.40 5.33
C PHE A 26 -15.79 10.79 5.43
N ALA A 27 -14.62 10.98 4.82
CA ALA A 27 -13.95 12.27 4.78
C ALA A 27 -14.75 13.33 4.00
N SER A 28 -15.30 12.97 2.83
CA SER A 28 -16.17 13.86 2.04
C SER A 28 -17.42 14.28 2.83
N TYR A 29 -18.00 13.35 3.58
CA TYR A 29 -19.16 13.62 4.43
C TYR A 29 -18.83 14.59 5.57
N ILE A 30 -17.72 14.38 6.29
CA ILE A 30 -17.30 15.28 7.39
C ILE A 30 -16.96 16.67 6.87
N LEU A 31 -16.22 16.75 5.76
CA LEU A 31 -15.73 18.00 5.20
C LEU A 31 -16.79 18.73 4.37
N ASN A 32 -18.00 18.18 4.22
CA ASN A 32 -19.05 18.68 3.32
C ASN A 32 -18.50 19.05 1.95
N SER A 33 -17.60 18.21 1.43
CA SER A 33 -16.88 18.45 0.18
C SER A 33 -17.45 17.57 -0.91
N ASP A 34 -17.95 18.19 -1.98
CA ASP A 34 -18.34 17.49 -3.20
C ASP A 34 -17.09 17.09 -3.99
N LEU A 35 -16.65 15.86 -3.75
CA LEU A 35 -15.62 15.23 -4.57
C LEU A 35 -16.19 14.92 -5.95
N LYS A 36 -15.50 15.36 -6.99
CA LYS A 36 -15.94 15.11 -8.37
C LYS A 36 -15.99 13.60 -8.67
N THR A 37 -16.86 13.20 -9.58
CA THR A 37 -17.05 11.80 -10.00
C THR A 37 -15.75 11.14 -10.46
N GLU A 38 -14.83 11.87 -11.09
CA GLU A 38 -13.55 11.34 -11.55
C GLU A 38 -12.69 10.86 -10.37
N PHE A 39 -12.77 11.52 -9.21
CA PHE A 39 -12.04 11.13 -8.00
C PHE A 39 -12.49 9.75 -7.51
N TRP A 40 -13.78 9.45 -7.58
CA TRP A 40 -14.35 8.17 -7.17
C TRP A 40 -13.95 7.00 -8.05
N ILE A 41 -13.51 7.25 -9.28
CA ILE A 41 -12.96 6.24 -10.18
C ILE A 41 -11.44 6.15 -10.00
N LEU A 42 -10.76 7.28 -9.95
CA LEU A 42 -9.31 7.37 -9.86
C LEU A 42 -8.75 6.83 -8.53
N LEU A 43 -9.44 7.08 -7.42
CA LEU A 43 -9.02 6.60 -6.11
C LEU A 43 -8.95 5.06 -6.05
N PRO A 44 -10.05 4.30 -6.32
CA PRO A 44 -9.99 2.85 -6.26
C PRO A 44 -9.04 2.24 -7.29
N THR A 45 -8.95 2.80 -8.51
CA THR A 45 -8.02 2.27 -9.53
C THR A 45 -6.58 2.47 -9.13
N THR A 46 -6.24 3.64 -8.57
CA THR A 46 -4.87 3.94 -8.12
C THR A 46 -4.47 3.08 -6.92
N VAL A 47 -5.35 2.95 -5.92
CA VAL A 47 -5.10 2.07 -4.76
C VAL A 47 -4.90 0.64 -5.20
N TRP A 48 -5.75 0.14 -6.10
CA TRP A 48 -5.65 -1.20 -6.63
C TRP A 48 -4.32 -1.44 -7.38
N VAL A 49 -3.88 -0.47 -8.20
CA VAL A 49 -2.61 -0.53 -8.93
C VAL A 49 -1.42 -0.57 -7.98
N ILE A 50 -1.37 0.33 -6.99
CA ILE A 50 -0.24 0.41 -6.03
C ILE A 50 -0.12 -0.91 -5.28
N TYR A 51 -1.24 -1.43 -4.78
CA TYR A 51 -1.22 -2.63 -3.96
C TYR A 51 -0.92 -3.90 -4.79
N SER A 52 -1.41 -3.94 -6.04
CA SER A 52 -1.04 -5.00 -7.00
C SER A 52 0.44 -4.96 -7.36
N ALA A 53 1.02 -3.76 -7.51
CA ALA A 53 2.44 -3.58 -7.75
C ALA A 53 3.30 -4.00 -6.55
N ASP A 54 2.87 -3.68 -5.33
CA ASP A 54 3.53 -4.11 -4.09
C ASP A 54 3.58 -5.65 -3.98
N HIS A 55 2.45 -6.32 -4.25
CA HIS A 55 2.37 -7.78 -4.30
C HIS A 55 3.29 -8.40 -5.37
N TRP A 56 3.51 -7.69 -6.48
CA TRP A 56 4.44 -8.15 -7.51
C TRP A 56 5.90 -8.03 -7.05
N ILE A 57 6.28 -6.92 -6.42
CA ILE A 57 7.63 -6.69 -5.90
C ILE A 57 7.96 -7.73 -4.81
N ASP A 58 7.02 -7.98 -3.90
CA ASP A 58 7.17 -8.99 -2.84
C ASP A 58 7.19 -10.41 -3.41
N GLY A 59 6.31 -10.72 -4.36
CA GLY A 59 6.30 -11.99 -5.07
C GLY A 59 7.61 -12.25 -5.84
N TRP A 60 8.27 -11.21 -6.35
CA TRP A 60 9.58 -11.34 -6.99
C TRP A 60 10.72 -11.57 -5.99
N LYS A 61 10.66 -10.96 -4.80
CA LYS A 61 11.67 -11.18 -3.74
C LYS A 61 11.60 -12.58 -3.12
N LEU A 62 10.40 -13.20 -3.07
CA LEU A 62 10.15 -14.49 -2.41
C LEU A 62 10.38 -15.73 -3.28
N ARG A 63 10.94 -15.55 -4.49
CA ARG A 63 11.01 -16.46 -5.65
C ARG A 63 11.33 -17.95 -5.43
N ASP A 64 11.87 -18.37 -4.28
CA ASP A 64 12.43 -19.73 -4.10
C ASP A 64 12.13 -20.46 -2.76
N LYS A 65 11.30 -19.92 -1.85
CA LYS A 65 11.14 -20.52 -0.50
C LYS A 65 9.77 -21.09 -0.12
N SER A 66 8.81 -21.18 -1.04
CA SER A 66 7.47 -21.68 -0.66
C SER A 66 6.98 -22.84 -1.53
N THR A 67 6.91 -24.04 -0.93
CA THR A 67 6.26 -25.27 -1.39
C THR A 67 4.72 -25.18 -1.25
N ASN A 68 4.12 -24.04 -1.61
CA ASN A 68 2.70 -23.78 -1.37
C ASN A 68 1.95 -23.62 -2.72
N PRO A 69 0.85 -24.35 -2.99
CA PRO A 69 0.09 -24.32 -4.26
C PRO A 69 -0.44 -22.93 -4.69
N ARG A 70 -0.36 -21.92 -3.82
CA ARG A 70 -0.62 -20.50 -4.10
C ARG A 70 0.40 -19.86 -5.04
N HIS A 71 1.65 -20.34 -5.02
CA HIS A 71 2.74 -19.82 -5.85
C HIS A 71 2.59 -20.22 -7.33
N GLU A 72 2.09 -21.43 -7.63
CA GLU A 72 1.91 -21.87 -9.02
C GLU A 72 0.90 -21.02 -9.79
N PHE A 73 -0.21 -20.62 -9.15
CA PHE A 73 -1.24 -19.83 -9.82
C PHE A 73 -0.76 -18.40 -10.14
N TYR A 74 -0.03 -17.77 -9.22
CA TYR A 74 0.59 -16.46 -9.44
C TYR A 74 1.72 -16.55 -10.47
N TYR A 75 2.56 -17.57 -10.42
CA TYR A 75 3.67 -17.71 -11.37
C TYR A 75 3.18 -17.95 -12.81
N LYS A 76 2.06 -18.67 -12.98
CA LYS A 76 1.47 -19.01 -14.28
C LYS A 76 0.69 -17.86 -14.93
N ASN A 77 0.06 -16.99 -14.12
CA ASN A 77 -0.72 -15.85 -14.62
C ASN A 77 -0.10 -14.48 -14.32
N ARG A 78 1.15 -14.43 -13.82
CA ARG A 78 1.86 -13.18 -13.48
C ARG A 78 1.84 -12.17 -14.62
N ILE A 79 2.01 -12.64 -15.86
CA ILE A 79 2.08 -11.77 -17.04
C ILE A 79 0.72 -11.10 -17.27
N PHE A 80 -0.39 -11.83 -17.11
CA PHE A 80 -1.73 -11.27 -17.25
C PHE A 80 -2.03 -10.22 -16.18
N LEU A 81 -1.66 -10.50 -14.91
CA LEU A 81 -1.84 -9.55 -13.82
C LEU A 81 -0.95 -8.30 -13.98
N ILE A 82 0.30 -8.47 -14.43
CA ILE A 82 1.22 -7.36 -14.73
C ILE A 82 0.69 -6.51 -15.88
N VAL A 83 0.19 -7.13 -16.96
CA VAL A 83 -0.36 -6.41 -18.12
C VAL A 83 -1.60 -5.62 -17.72
N ILE A 84 -2.54 -6.22 -16.98
CA ILE A 84 -3.73 -5.50 -16.50
C ILE A 84 -3.34 -4.39 -15.54
N THR A 85 -2.50 -4.67 -14.55
CA THR A 85 -2.05 -3.65 -13.59
C THR A 85 -1.34 -2.51 -14.32
N GLY A 86 -0.50 -2.80 -15.31
CA GLY A 86 0.17 -1.81 -16.14
C GLY A 86 -0.80 -0.97 -16.98
N LEU A 87 -1.80 -1.60 -17.61
CA LEU A 87 -2.82 -0.88 -18.37
C LEU A 87 -3.66 0.03 -17.46
N VAL A 88 -4.08 -0.45 -16.29
CA VAL A 88 -4.83 0.34 -15.31
C VAL A 88 -3.96 1.44 -14.70
N ALA A 89 -2.66 1.21 -14.54
CA ALA A 89 -1.70 2.22 -14.09
C ALA A 89 -1.56 3.36 -15.12
N ILE A 90 -1.38 3.02 -16.40
CA ILE A 90 -1.31 4.00 -17.49
C ILE A 90 -2.62 4.78 -17.57
N PHE A 91 -3.75 4.09 -17.52
CA PHE A 91 -5.07 4.73 -17.50
C PHE A 91 -5.22 5.70 -16.32
N SER A 92 -4.84 5.27 -15.11
CA SER A 92 -4.93 6.11 -13.91
C SER A 92 -3.98 7.31 -13.99
N PHE A 93 -2.79 7.15 -14.57
CA PHE A 93 -1.82 8.23 -14.75
C PHE A 93 -2.29 9.26 -15.77
N VAL A 94 -2.79 8.80 -16.93
CA VAL A 94 -3.31 9.68 -17.99
C VAL A 94 -4.57 10.41 -17.51
N SER A 95 -5.52 9.70 -16.93
CA SER A 95 -6.71 10.32 -16.33
C SER A 95 -6.35 11.25 -15.18
N GLY A 96 -5.29 10.92 -14.44
CA GLY A 96 -4.72 11.76 -13.39
C GLY A 96 -4.35 13.14 -13.90
N ILE A 97 -3.53 13.19 -14.95
CA ILE A 97 -3.06 14.44 -15.55
C ILE A 97 -4.19 15.18 -16.28
N ALA A 98 -5.10 14.46 -16.94
CA ALA A 98 -6.15 15.07 -17.75
C ALA A 98 -7.29 15.68 -16.93
N PHE A 99 -7.68 15.06 -15.81
CA PHE A 99 -8.91 15.41 -15.09
C PHE A 99 -8.69 16.07 -13.72
N LEU A 100 -7.51 15.92 -13.09
CA LEU A 100 -7.25 16.57 -11.81
C LEU A 100 -6.86 18.05 -11.99
N LYS A 101 -7.25 18.85 -10.99
CA LYS A 101 -6.82 20.25 -10.88
C LYS A 101 -5.31 20.30 -10.58
N GLU A 102 -4.64 21.33 -11.12
CA GLU A 102 -3.21 21.58 -10.93
C GLU A 102 -2.78 21.59 -9.45
N GLN A 103 -3.62 22.15 -8.57
CA GLN A 103 -3.38 22.18 -7.12
C GLN A 103 -3.23 20.77 -6.52
N ILE A 104 -4.07 19.82 -6.96
CA ILE A 104 -4.04 18.44 -6.47
C ILE A 104 -2.81 17.72 -7.04
N LEU A 105 -2.47 17.99 -8.29
CA LEU A 105 -1.27 17.43 -8.93
C LEU A 105 0.01 17.90 -8.22
N MET A 106 0.10 19.18 -7.87
CA MET A 106 1.22 19.73 -7.09
C MET A 106 1.32 19.10 -5.71
N ALA A 107 0.20 18.95 -4.99
CA ALA A 107 0.17 18.26 -3.70
C ALA A 107 0.62 16.81 -3.83
N ALA A 108 0.14 16.09 -4.85
CA ALA A 108 0.54 14.71 -5.12
C ALA A 108 2.04 14.59 -5.44
N LEU A 109 2.60 15.52 -6.21
CA LEU A 109 4.02 15.55 -6.54
C LEU A 109 4.89 15.79 -5.30
N VAL A 110 4.50 16.73 -4.43
CA VAL A 110 5.21 16.99 -3.17
C VAL A 110 5.19 15.74 -2.28
N ILE A 111 4.02 15.13 -2.07
CA ILE A 111 3.90 13.90 -1.26
C ILE A 111 4.68 12.74 -1.90
N GLY A 112 4.67 12.64 -3.23
CA GLY A 112 5.43 11.64 -3.99
C GLY A 112 6.93 11.77 -3.77
N ILE A 113 7.47 13.00 -3.81
CA ILE A 113 8.88 13.26 -3.51
C ILE A 113 9.21 12.83 -2.07
N PHE A 114 8.38 13.21 -1.09
CA PHE A 114 8.60 12.78 0.31
C PHE A 114 8.58 11.26 0.46
N THR A 115 7.68 10.58 -0.25
CA THR A 115 7.59 9.11 -0.24
C THR A 115 8.85 8.48 -0.82
N VAL A 116 9.34 8.97 -1.97
CA VAL A 116 10.59 8.48 -2.58
C VAL A 116 11.78 8.71 -1.66
N LEU A 117 11.89 9.90 -1.06
CA LEU A 117 12.95 10.20 -0.10
C LEU A 117 12.89 9.25 1.11
N HIS A 118 11.70 9.00 1.65
CA HIS A 118 11.51 8.03 2.74
C HIS A 118 11.99 6.64 2.34
N PHE A 119 11.61 6.15 1.16
CA PHE A 119 12.08 4.85 0.64
C PHE A 119 13.60 4.82 0.44
N VAL A 120 14.19 5.89 -0.11
CA VAL A 120 15.64 6.00 -0.29
C VAL A 120 16.36 5.97 1.06
N PHE A 121 15.91 6.74 2.05
CA PHE A 121 16.49 6.72 3.39
C PHE A 121 16.33 5.35 4.08
N SER A 122 15.17 4.72 3.92
CA SER A 122 14.93 3.37 4.44
C SER A 122 15.83 2.33 3.77
N TYR A 123 16.08 2.46 2.47
CA TYR A 123 16.96 1.55 1.72
C TYR A 123 18.43 1.79 2.04
N LEU A 124 18.84 3.05 2.23
CA LEU A 124 20.21 3.43 2.59
C LEU A 124 20.58 3.06 4.04
N GLN A 125 19.66 2.47 4.82
CA GLN A 125 19.88 2.01 6.21
C GLN A 125 20.70 3.03 7.01
N VAL A 126 20.22 4.28 7.14
CA VAL A 126 20.91 5.25 8.01
C VAL A 126 20.94 4.66 9.43
N PRO A 127 22.09 4.21 9.99
CA PRO A 127 22.12 3.41 11.23
C PRO A 127 21.78 4.22 12.49
N PHE A 128 21.33 5.46 12.31
CA PHE A 128 21.17 6.48 13.33
C PHE A 128 19.81 6.36 14.05
N LEU A 129 18.72 6.12 13.31
CA LEU A 129 17.36 6.12 13.87
C LEU A 129 16.94 4.78 14.50
N GLU A 130 17.43 3.66 13.97
CA GLU A 130 17.18 2.34 14.55
C GLU A 130 17.82 2.16 15.94
N ARG A 131 18.90 2.88 16.24
CA ARG A 131 19.50 2.88 17.57
C ARG A 131 18.66 3.68 18.57
N MET A 132 18.16 4.86 18.20
CA MET A 132 17.35 5.69 19.09
C MET A 132 16.06 4.99 19.56
N PHE A 133 15.34 4.32 18.66
CA PHE A 133 14.10 3.62 19.03
C PHE A 133 14.32 2.28 19.75
N ARG A 134 15.50 1.65 19.61
CA ARG A 134 15.82 0.40 20.33
C ARG A 134 16.16 0.64 21.80
N PHE A 135 16.66 1.82 22.16
CA PHE A 135 17.01 2.16 23.54
C PHE A 135 15.86 2.80 24.34
N TYR A 136 14.88 3.45 23.69
CA TYR A 136 13.84 4.19 24.41
C TYR A 136 12.85 3.31 25.22
N PRO A 137 12.44 2.11 24.75
CA PRO A 137 11.61 1.23 25.56
C PRO A 137 12.38 0.63 26.73
N LEU A 138 13.64 0.18 26.55
CA LEU A 138 14.37 -0.55 27.58
C LEU A 138 14.64 0.29 28.85
N TYR A 139 14.88 1.60 28.70
CA TYR A 139 15.06 2.49 29.86
C TYR A 139 13.75 2.80 30.57
N ARG A 140 12.62 2.88 29.85
CA ARG A 140 11.33 3.21 30.45
C ARG A 140 10.69 2.02 31.16
N TRP A 141 10.91 0.79 30.71
CA TRP A 141 10.32 -0.40 31.33
C TRP A 141 11.01 -0.82 32.64
N ASN A 142 12.35 -0.67 32.74
CA ASN A 142 13.09 -1.00 33.97
C ASN A 142 12.85 -0.01 35.14
N LEU A 143 12.39 1.20 34.85
CA LEU A 143 12.02 2.19 35.87
C LEU A 143 10.58 2.02 36.40
N VAL A 144 9.70 1.37 35.64
CA VAL A 144 8.26 1.31 35.95
C VAL A 144 7.87 -0.04 36.59
N TRP A 145 8.58 -1.14 36.33
CA TRP A 145 8.26 -2.45 36.94
C TRP A 145 9.51 -3.31 37.19
N PRO A 146 10.18 -3.20 38.36
CA PRO A 146 11.39 -3.99 38.65
C PRO A 146 11.16 -5.48 38.93
N ASN A 147 9.90 -5.92 39.12
CA ASN A 147 9.61 -7.18 39.84
C ASN A 147 8.80 -8.24 39.06
N PHE A 148 8.72 -8.17 37.72
CA PHE A 148 7.96 -9.16 36.93
C PHE A 148 8.84 -10.20 36.23
N ILE A 149 9.87 -10.71 36.92
CA ILE A 149 10.63 -11.89 36.48
C ILE A 149 10.73 -12.87 37.66
N TYR A 150 9.60 -13.37 38.15
CA TYR A 150 9.50 -14.65 38.87
C TYR A 150 8.02 -15.05 38.88
N PHE A 151 7.54 -15.74 37.84
CA PHE A 151 6.48 -16.76 37.87
C PHE A 151 6.37 -17.41 36.49
#